data_AF-A0A2R7YZ44-F1
#
_entry.id   AF-A0A2R7YZ44-F1
#
_cell.length_a   1.000
_cell.length_b   1.000
_cell.length_c   1.000
_cell.angle_alpha   90.00
_cell.angle_beta   90.00
_cell.angle_gamma   90.00
#
_symmetry.space_group_name_H-M   'P 1'
#
loop_
_entity.id
_entity.type
_entity.pdbx_description
1 polymer ?
#
loop_
_entity_poly.entity_id
_entity_poly.type
_entity_poly.pdbx_seq_one_letter_code
_entity_poly.pdbx_strand_id
1 'polypeptide(L)'
;MPSFLARLARGMLALLRVPTATGRGVIALGLAAWIGSAYTDIVELRLLALMCGLAVLAAVPWLLVPMRVDAALTLRPPRAVAGEHVDITLAATNRGRLSLWQPLVRLPVGQRESWLRMPTLPPAERRSHDSVADDLERGVLDVGPASAVRTDPLGLLRKTVRWCEPIELYVRPRMALLSTLGSGQVRDLEGVPSDRVSMSDLAFHALREYVPGDDLRHVHWRSSARAGELLVRQYHDTRRNHATVVLDPTPGAYRGDDDYELAVSVSASLVMCAAREEYDISLLSGTEQITSVPAGAVLDATCRVQRQPGADPLASQVHQALVLAPDTSLLFVVTGGVADDLDALAAALLVVPADTRCVVLRSVPGEEPSVLRQHGHEVITVGSLAELPGVMAAS
;
A
#
# COMPACT_ATOMS: atom_id res chain seq x y z
N MET A 1 26.16 -18.51 27.54
CA MET A 1 25.29 -18.37 28.72
C MET A 1 24.13 -17.35 28.61
N PRO A 2 24.20 -16.21 27.86
CA PRO A 2 23.09 -15.25 27.82
C PRO A 2 21.84 -15.75 27.06
N SER A 3 21.98 -16.76 26.19
CA SER A 3 20.88 -17.34 25.42
C SER A 3 19.95 -18.28 26.22
N PHE A 4 20.43 -18.85 27.33
CA PHE A 4 19.67 -19.83 28.13
C PHE A 4 18.75 -19.12 29.14
N LEU A 5 19.28 -18.11 29.84
CA LEU A 5 18.49 -17.24 30.73
C LEU A 5 17.41 -16.48 29.95
N ALA A 6 17.72 -16.00 28.74
CA ALA A 6 16.73 -15.36 27.86
C ALA A 6 15.64 -16.33 27.33
N ARG A 7 15.92 -17.64 27.24
CA ARG A 7 14.91 -18.67 26.90
C ARG A 7 14.05 -19.03 28.10
N LEU A 8 14.64 -19.16 29.29
CA LEU A 8 13.93 -19.39 30.55
C LEU A 8 13.03 -18.21 30.93
N ALA A 9 13.52 -16.97 30.81
CA ALA A 9 12.72 -15.77 31.06
C ALA A 9 11.56 -15.66 30.07
N ARG A 10 11.78 -15.95 28.77
CA ARG A 10 10.70 -16.02 27.77
C ARG A 10 9.70 -17.14 28.07
N GLY A 11 10.17 -18.29 28.55
CA GLY A 11 9.32 -19.40 29.00
C GLY A 11 8.44 -19.03 30.21
N MET A 12 9.01 -18.40 31.23
CA MET A 12 8.29 -17.89 32.41
C MET A 12 7.28 -16.80 32.04
N LEU A 13 7.67 -15.84 31.19
CA LEU A 13 6.77 -14.79 30.69
C LEU A 13 5.64 -15.37 29.82
N ALA A 14 5.91 -16.43 29.05
CA ALA A 14 4.89 -17.14 28.30
C ALA A 14 3.91 -17.86 29.24
N LEU A 15 4.40 -18.49 30.32
CA LEU A 15 3.57 -19.13 31.35
C LEU A 15 2.65 -18.14 32.09
N LEU A 16 3.07 -16.89 32.29
CA LEU A 16 2.24 -15.83 32.89
C LEU A 16 1.09 -15.34 31.99
N ARG A 17 1.17 -15.60 30.68
CA ARG A 17 0.12 -15.25 29.70
C ARG A 17 -0.93 -16.35 29.51
N VAL A 18 -0.69 -17.54 30.06
CA VAL A 18 -1.59 -18.68 29.98
C VAL A 18 -2.83 -18.54 30.88
N PRO A 19 -2.72 -18.17 32.17
CA PRO A 19 -3.90 -18.05 33.01
C PRO A 19 -4.73 -16.83 32.63
N THR A 20 -6.04 -17.04 32.47
CA THR A 20 -7.04 -15.98 32.25
C THR A 20 -7.20 -15.13 33.52
N ALA A 21 -7.96 -14.04 33.45
CA ALA A 21 -8.27 -13.24 34.65
C ALA A 21 -8.94 -14.10 35.75
N THR A 22 -9.87 -14.98 35.36
CA THR A 22 -10.51 -15.94 36.28
C THR A 22 -9.51 -16.98 36.79
N GLY A 23 -8.64 -17.51 35.93
CA GLY A 23 -7.57 -18.42 36.33
C GLY A 23 -6.62 -17.82 37.36
N ARG A 24 -6.20 -16.57 37.15
CA ARG A 24 -5.38 -15.82 38.12
C ARG A 24 -6.11 -15.63 39.45
N GLY A 25 -7.41 -15.32 39.41
CA GLY A 25 -8.25 -15.21 40.60
C GLY A 25 -8.33 -16.51 41.39
N VAL A 26 -8.57 -17.65 40.71
CA VAL A 26 -8.63 -18.98 41.34
C VAL A 26 -7.28 -19.39 41.92
N ILE A 27 -6.19 -19.11 41.20
CA ILE A 27 -4.83 -19.39 41.70
C ILE A 27 -4.53 -18.54 42.93
N ALA A 28 -4.84 -17.23 42.91
CA ALA A 28 -4.61 -16.34 44.04
C ALA A 28 -5.46 -16.73 45.26
N LEU A 29 -6.73 -17.06 45.06
CA LEU A 29 -7.62 -17.53 46.12
C LEU A 29 -7.12 -18.84 46.73
N GLY A 30 -6.70 -19.80 45.89
CA GLY A 30 -6.14 -21.06 46.35
C GLY A 30 -4.86 -20.87 47.16
N LEU A 31 -3.96 -19.98 46.72
CA LEU A 31 -2.73 -19.64 47.45
C LEU A 31 -3.02 -18.94 48.77
N ALA A 32 -3.93 -17.97 48.79
CA ALA A 32 -4.32 -17.25 50.02
C ALA A 32 -4.98 -18.20 51.03
N ALA A 33 -5.86 -19.10 50.57
CA ALA A 33 -6.48 -20.12 51.41
C ALA A 33 -5.43 -21.11 51.96
N TRP A 34 -4.46 -21.53 51.15
CA TRP A 34 -3.38 -22.40 51.58
C TRP A 34 -2.51 -21.75 52.66
N ILE A 35 -2.09 -20.50 52.45
CA ILE A 35 -1.31 -19.73 53.42
C ILE A 35 -2.13 -19.50 54.70
N GLY A 36 -3.39 -19.08 54.60
CA GLY A 36 -4.27 -18.87 55.74
C GLY A 36 -4.47 -20.13 56.58
N SER A 37 -4.57 -21.30 55.94
CA SER A 37 -4.70 -22.60 56.61
C SER A 37 -3.45 -23.06 57.35
N ALA A 38 -2.30 -22.46 57.07
CA ALA A 38 -1.06 -22.72 57.80
C ALA A 38 -1.00 -21.93 59.12
N TYR A 39 -1.67 -20.78 59.20
CA TYR A 39 -1.73 -19.94 60.40
C TYR A 39 -2.98 -20.17 61.25
N THR A 40 -4.06 -20.58 60.62
CA THR A 40 -5.34 -20.87 61.26
C THR A 40 -5.68 -22.31 60.97
N ASP A 41 -5.88 -23.14 62.00
CA ASP A 41 -6.12 -24.59 61.85
C ASP A 41 -7.54 -24.91 61.33
N ILE A 42 -8.06 -24.02 60.48
CA ILE A 42 -9.39 -24.03 59.88
C ILE A 42 -9.36 -25.00 58.69
N VAL A 43 -10.14 -26.07 58.79
CA VAL A 43 -10.19 -27.15 57.79
C VAL A 43 -10.77 -26.66 56.47
N GLU A 44 -11.72 -25.73 56.52
CA GLU A 44 -12.40 -25.14 55.38
C GLU A 44 -11.44 -24.44 54.41
N LEU A 45 -10.40 -23.78 54.94
CA LEU A 45 -9.36 -23.13 54.11
C LEU A 45 -8.50 -24.16 53.37
N ARG A 46 -8.22 -25.31 53.98
CA ARG A 46 -7.50 -26.41 53.31
C ARG A 46 -8.31 -27.01 52.18
N LEU A 47 -9.61 -27.22 52.40
CA LEU A 47 -10.53 -27.74 51.38
C LEU A 47 -10.66 -26.77 50.20
N LEU A 48 -10.77 -25.46 50.47
CA LEU A 48 -10.81 -24.44 49.42
C LEU A 48 -9.52 -24.43 48.58
N ALA A 49 -8.36 -24.45 49.23
CA ALA A 49 -7.07 -24.52 48.54
C ALA A 49 -6.96 -25.78 47.65
N LEU A 50 -7.40 -26.93 48.17
CA LEU A 50 -7.42 -28.20 47.44
C LEU A 50 -8.35 -28.13 46.22
N MET A 51 -9.56 -27.58 46.37
CA MET A 51 -10.51 -27.42 45.25
C MET A 51 -9.96 -26.51 44.16
N CYS A 52 -9.38 -25.36 44.53
CA CYS A 52 -8.74 -24.46 43.56
C CYS A 52 -7.56 -25.14 42.86
N GLY A 53 -6.73 -25.89 43.60
CA GLY A 53 -5.62 -26.66 43.03
C GLY A 53 -6.09 -27.74 42.05
N LEU A 54 -7.12 -28.50 42.41
CA LEU A 54 -7.70 -29.53 41.55
C LEU A 54 -8.34 -28.95 40.29
N ALA A 55 -9.01 -27.80 40.39
CA ALA A 55 -9.59 -27.10 39.24
C ALA A 55 -8.50 -26.70 38.22
N VAL A 56 -7.39 -26.12 38.69
CA VAL A 56 -6.24 -25.78 37.83
C VAL A 56 -5.61 -27.05 37.24
N LEU A 57 -5.43 -28.09 38.05
CA LEU A 57 -4.84 -29.36 37.61
C LEU A 57 -5.70 -30.05 36.55
N ALA A 58 -7.03 -29.99 36.67
CA ALA A 58 -7.98 -30.49 35.67
C ALA A 58 -7.94 -29.68 34.35
N ALA A 59 -7.55 -28.40 34.39
CA ALA A 59 -7.41 -27.57 33.20
C ALA A 59 -6.11 -27.84 32.42
N VAL A 60 -5.02 -28.28 33.07
CA VAL A 60 -3.70 -28.46 32.43
C VAL A 60 -3.69 -29.43 31.23
N PRO A 61 -4.35 -30.60 31.25
CA PRO A 61 -4.37 -31.52 30.12
C PRO A 61 -4.85 -30.88 28.82
N TRP A 62 -5.79 -29.93 28.90
CA TRP A 62 -6.32 -29.21 27.73
C TRP A 62 -5.26 -28.37 27.00
N LEU A 63 -4.18 -27.98 27.69
CA LEU A 63 -3.09 -27.19 27.11
C LEU A 63 -1.95 -28.05 26.57
N LEU A 64 -1.79 -29.26 27.10
CA LEU A 64 -0.73 -30.19 26.76
C LEU A 64 -1.02 -30.95 25.45
N VAL A 65 -2.30 -31.13 25.09
CA VAL A 65 -2.68 -31.76 23.82
C VAL A 65 -2.17 -30.90 22.64
N PRO A 66 -1.21 -31.40 21.83
CA PRO A 66 -0.65 -30.63 20.74
C PRO A 66 -1.69 -30.44 19.62
N MET A 67 -1.90 -29.18 19.22
CA MET A 67 -2.66 -28.86 18.01
C MET A 67 -1.69 -28.80 16.83
N ARG A 68 -1.73 -29.83 15.99
CA ARG A 68 -0.98 -29.85 14.72
C ARG A 68 -1.95 -29.54 13.60
N VAL A 69 -2.15 -28.26 13.35
CA VAL A 69 -3.01 -27.78 12.26
C VAL A 69 -2.13 -27.08 11.25
N ASP A 70 -2.29 -27.47 9.99
CA ASP A 70 -1.68 -26.79 8.85
C ASP A 70 -2.77 -25.96 8.19
N ALA A 71 -2.62 -24.64 8.19
CA ALA A 71 -3.63 -23.75 7.63
C ALA A 71 -3.05 -22.89 6.51
N ALA A 72 -3.87 -22.66 5.50
CA ALA A 72 -3.60 -21.75 4.40
C ALA A 72 -4.70 -20.70 4.34
N LEU A 73 -4.29 -19.46 4.18
CA LEU A 73 -5.16 -18.32 3.96
C LEU A 73 -5.13 -17.97 2.47
N THR A 74 -6.29 -17.73 1.87
CA THR A 74 -6.39 -17.28 0.48
C THR A 74 -7.34 -16.10 0.37
N LEU A 75 -6.91 -15.07 -0.35
CA LEU A 75 -7.65 -13.82 -0.57
C LEU A 75 -8.18 -13.78 -2.00
N ARG A 76 -9.44 -13.40 -2.18
CA ARG A 76 -10.07 -13.23 -3.49
C ARG A 76 -10.90 -11.95 -3.51
N PRO A 77 -10.56 -10.95 -4.35
CA PRO A 77 -9.31 -10.83 -5.13
C PRO A 77 -8.06 -10.64 -4.23
N PRO A 78 -6.83 -10.85 -4.74
CA PRO A 78 -5.59 -10.64 -3.97
C PRO A 78 -5.24 -9.15 -3.75
N ARG A 79 -5.93 -8.26 -4.45
CA ARG A 79 -5.83 -6.80 -4.34
C ARG A 79 -7.25 -6.25 -4.38
N ALA A 80 -7.55 -5.27 -3.54
CA ALA A 80 -8.87 -4.66 -3.45
C ALA A 80 -8.80 -3.16 -3.72
N VAL A 81 -9.95 -2.55 -3.96
CA VAL A 81 -10.11 -1.09 -3.96
C VAL A 81 -10.80 -0.68 -2.66
N ALA A 82 -10.45 0.49 -2.13
CA ALA A 82 -11.05 1.03 -0.92
C ALA A 82 -12.58 1.10 -1.03
N GLY A 83 -13.27 0.61 0.00
CA GLY A 83 -14.73 0.47 0.03
C GLY A 83 -15.28 -0.79 -0.65
N GLU A 84 -14.46 -1.60 -1.34
CA GLU A 84 -14.86 -2.93 -1.81
C GLU A 84 -14.67 -3.99 -0.71
N HIS A 85 -15.18 -5.20 -0.98
CA HIS A 85 -15.06 -6.35 -0.11
C HIS A 85 -14.07 -7.38 -0.65
N VAL A 86 -13.47 -8.14 0.25
CA VAL A 86 -12.57 -9.26 -0.09
C VAL A 86 -13.04 -10.53 0.59
N ASP A 87 -13.15 -11.60 -0.19
CA ASP A 87 -13.40 -12.93 0.32
C ASP A 87 -12.10 -13.53 0.86
N ILE A 88 -12.15 -13.91 2.13
CA ILE A 88 -11.05 -14.54 2.85
C ILE A 88 -11.44 -15.98 3.18
N THR A 89 -10.79 -16.92 2.50
CA THR A 89 -10.97 -18.35 2.78
C THR A 89 -9.84 -18.84 3.68
N LEU A 90 -10.19 -19.32 4.87
CA LEU A 90 -9.28 -20.02 5.77
C LEU A 90 -9.47 -21.53 5.60
N ALA A 91 -8.48 -22.20 5.01
CA ALA A 91 -8.47 -23.65 4.86
C ALA A 91 -7.52 -24.28 5.88
N ALA A 92 -8.04 -25.14 6.77
CA ALA A 92 -7.26 -25.82 7.79
C ALA A 92 -7.28 -27.33 7.60
N THR A 93 -6.12 -27.96 7.78
CA THR A 93 -5.94 -29.42 7.74
C THR A 93 -5.45 -29.90 9.10
N ASN A 94 -6.19 -30.80 9.73
CA ASN A 94 -5.80 -31.33 11.03
C ASN A 94 -4.81 -32.49 10.86
N ARG A 95 -3.54 -32.26 11.20
CA ARG A 95 -2.48 -33.29 11.23
C ARG A 95 -2.35 -33.96 12.60
N GLY A 96 -3.25 -33.67 13.52
CA GLY A 96 -3.37 -34.32 14.82
C GLY A 96 -4.12 -35.65 14.76
N ARG A 97 -4.06 -36.40 15.88
CA ARG A 97 -4.79 -37.68 16.03
C ARG A 97 -6.21 -37.52 16.57
N LEU A 98 -6.55 -36.36 17.12
CA LEU A 98 -7.85 -36.06 17.73
C LEU A 98 -8.61 -35.08 16.87
N SER A 99 -9.93 -35.24 16.81
CA SER A 99 -10.81 -34.27 16.15
C SER A 99 -10.82 -32.97 16.93
N LEU A 100 -10.72 -31.84 16.23
CA LEU A 100 -10.94 -30.52 16.83
C LEU A 100 -12.39 -30.11 16.61
N TRP A 101 -13.14 -29.99 17.70
CA TRP A 101 -14.56 -29.61 17.64
C TRP A 101 -14.68 -28.11 17.52
N GLN A 102 -15.20 -27.67 16.38
CA GLN A 102 -15.50 -26.28 16.02
C GLN A 102 -14.52 -25.25 16.62
N PRO A 103 -13.21 -25.32 16.30
CA PRO A 103 -12.21 -24.47 16.92
C PRO A 103 -12.49 -23.00 16.61
N LEU A 104 -12.33 -22.16 17.63
CA LEU A 104 -12.46 -20.71 17.52
C LEU A 104 -11.12 -20.12 17.08
N VAL A 105 -11.13 -19.46 15.92
CA VAL A 105 -9.94 -18.88 15.29
C VAL A 105 -10.08 -17.38 15.27
N ARG A 106 -9.07 -16.69 15.77
CA ARG A 106 -8.91 -15.25 15.60
C ARG A 106 -8.23 -14.99 14.26
N LEU A 107 -8.85 -14.16 13.43
CA LEU A 107 -8.30 -13.71 12.15
C LEU A 107 -8.35 -12.17 12.12
N PRO A 108 -7.23 -11.49 12.43
CA PRO A 108 -7.15 -10.04 12.27
C PRO A 108 -7.07 -9.67 10.78
N VAL A 109 -7.68 -8.54 10.42
CA VAL A 109 -7.60 -7.90 9.09
C VAL A 109 -7.25 -6.44 9.34
N GLY A 110 -5.99 -6.07 9.16
CA GLY A 110 -5.48 -4.77 9.62
C GLY A 110 -5.70 -4.60 11.12
N GLN A 111 -6.41 -3.54 11.51
CA GLN A 111 -6.75 -3.25 12.92
C GLN A 111 -8.04 -3.94 13.40
N ARG A 112 -8.85 -4.51 12.49
CA ARG A 112 -10.12 -5.15 12.83
C ARG A 112 -9.85 -6.59 13.25
N GLU A 113 -10.30 -6.98 14.45
CA GLU A 113 -10.22 -8.38 14.90
C GLU A 113 -11.52 -9.12 14.57
N SER A 114 -11.43 -10.18 13.75
CA SER A 114 -12.56 -11.09 13.49
C SER A 114 -12.36 -12.44 14.18
N TRP A 115 -13.48 -13.05 14.58
CA TRP A 115 -13.51 -14.37 15.20
C TRP A 115 -14.30 -15.33 14.31
N LEU A 116 -13.62 -16.36 13.81
CA LEU A 116 -14.18 -17.37 12.94
C LEU A 116 -14.36 -18.67 13.72
N ARG A 117 -15.54 -19.27 13.62
CA ARG A 117 -15.78 -20.61 14.15
C ARG A 117 -15.64 -21.60 13.01
N MET A 118 -14.52 -22.32 13.00
CA MET A 118 -14.30 -23.36 12.01
C MET A 118 -15.32 -24.49 12.18
N PRO A 119 -15.66 -25.22 11.11
CA PRO A 119 -16.32 -26.51 11.26
C PRO A 119 -15.44 -27.48 12.06
N THR A 120 -16.05 -28.57 12.51
CA THR A 120 -15.27 -29.68 13.10
C THR A 120 -14.20 -30.13 12.12
N LEU A 121 -12.98 -30.30 12.62
CA LEU A 121 -11.81 -30.75 11.86
C LEU A 121 -11.41 -32.16 12.33
N PRO A 122 -11.90 -33.22 11.67
CA PRO A 122 -11.47 -34.58 11.94
C PRO A 122 -9.99 -34.82 11.61
N PRO A 123 -9.37 -35.86 12.16
CA PRO A 123 -7.98 -36.21 11.85
C PRO A 123 -7.75 -36.40 10.35
N ALA A 124 -6.65 -35.85 9.83
CA ALA A 124 -6.22 -35.87 8.43
C ALA A 124 -7.19 -35.22 7.42
N GLU A 125 -8.25 -34.56 7.88
CA GLU A 125 -9.23 -33.92 7.00
C GLU A 125 -8.96 -32.41 6.86
N ARG A 126 -9.26 -31.89 5.67
CA ARG A 126 -9.19 -30.47 5.33
C ARG A 126 -10.60 -29.88 5.31
N ARG A 127 -10.80 -28.76 6.02
CA ARG A 127 -12.03 -27.97 5.95
C ARG A 127 -11.71 -26.50 5.75
N SER A 128 -12.59 -25.80 5.07
CA SER A 128 -12.51 -24.35 4.86
C SER A 128 -13.65 -23.63 5.56
N HIS A 129 -13.40 -22.35 5.85
CA HIS A 129 -14.41 -21.40 6.27
C HIS A 129 -14.15 -20.09 5.50
N ASP A 130 -15.21 -19.55 4.92
CA ASP A 130 -15.17 -18.31 4.15
C ASP A 130 -15.66 -17.17 5.04
N SER A 131 -14.94 -16.06 5.01
CA SER A 131 -15.27 -14.82 5.70
C SER A 131 -15.14 -13.67 4.71
N VAL A 132 -15.94 -12.64 4.88
CA VAL A 132 -15.84 -11.42 4.09
C VAL A 132 -15.23 -10.31 4.95
N ALA A 133 -14.32 -9.54 4.36
CA ALA A 133 -13.87 -8.28 4.94
C ALA A 133 -14.40 -7.13 4.09
N ASP A 134 -15.33 -6.37 4.67
CA ASP A 134 -16.00 -5.23 4.04
C ASP A 134 -15.40 -3.91 4.53
N ASP A 135 -15.70 -2.83 3.78
CA ASP A 135 -15.38 -1.45 4.17
C ASP A 135 -13.89 -1.28 4.50
N LEU A 136 -13.05 -1.72 3.55
CA LEU A 136 -11.60 -1.68 3.66
C LEU A 136 -11.09 -0.26 3.37
N GLU A 137 -10.28 0.25 4.29
CA GLU A 137 -9.55 1.50 4.11
C GLU A 137 -8.32 1.29 3.22
N ARG A 138 -7.93 2.32 2.46
CA ARG A 138 -6.72 2.31 1.62
C ARG A 138 -5.50 2.02 2.49
N GLY A 139 -4.66 1.11 2.04
CA GLY A 139 -3.48 0.73 2.80
C GLY A 139 -2.93 -0.63 2.41
N VAL A 140 -1.82 -1.00 3.02
CA VAL A 140 -1.38 -2.40 3.06
C VAL A 140 -1.81 -2.98 4.39
N LEU A 141 -2.77 -3.90 4.33
CA LEU A 141 -3.39 -4.52 5.50
C LEU A 141 -2.86 -5.94 5.68
N ASP A 142 -2.39 -6.26 6.89
CA ASP A 142 -2.05 -7.64 7.22
C ASP A 142 -3.32 -8.45 7.48
N VAL A 143 -3.52 -9.52 6.71
CA VAL A 143 -4.57 -10.50 6.94
C VAL A 143 -3.97 -11.71 7.65
N GLY A 144 -4.34 -11.92 8.91
CA GLY A 144 -3.73 -12.91 9.78
C GLY A 144 -2.59 -12.35 10.64
N PRO A 145 -1.82 -13.21 11.33
CA PRO A 145 -1.87 -14.67 11.28
C PRO A 145 -3.16 -15.23 11.89
N ALA A 146 -3.76 -16.23 11.22
CA ALA A 146 -4.88 -16.97 11.80
C ALA A 146 -4.40 -17.72 13.05
N SER A 147 -5.08 -17.50 14.18
CA SER A 147 -4.65 -18.02 15.47
C SER A 147 -5.81 -18.71 16.19
N ALA A 148 -5.71 -20.02 16.41
CA ALA A 148 -6.72 -20.71 17.20
C ALA A 148 -6.55 -20.44 18.68
N VAL A 149 -7.67 -20.13 19.33
CA VAL A 149 -7.73 -19.92 20.76
C VAL A 149 -8.39 -21.14 21.38
N ARG A 150 -7.62 -21.83 22.23
CA ARG A 150 -8.10 -22.95 23.03
C ARG A 150 -8.20 -22.52 24.49
N THR A 151 -9.33 -22.81 25.09
CA THR A 151 -9.59 -22.58 26.51
C THR A 151 -10.02 -23.91 27.14
N ASP A 152 -9.70 -24.15 28.41
CA ASP A 152 -10.24 -25.28 29.16
C ASP A 152 -11.73 -25.05 29.51
N PRO A 153 -12.48 -26.11 29.90
CA PRO A 153 -13.90 -25.99 30.22
C PRO A 153 -14.24 -25.07 31.40
N LEU A 154 -13.31 -24.86 32.34
CA LEU A 154 -13.48 -23.97 33.49
C LEU A 154 -13.03 -22.53 33.18
N GLY A 155 -12.47 -22.28 32.00
CA GLY A 155 -12.04 -20.95 31.57
C GLY A 155 -10.81 -20.41 32.31
N LEU A 156 -10.03 -21.27 32.99
CA LEU A 156 -8.90 -20.88 33.84
C LEU A 156 -7.62 -20.63 33.05
N LEU A 157 -7.40 -21.39 31.98
CA LEU A 157 -6.20 -21.43 31.18
C LEU A 157 -6.55 -21.26 29.70
N ARG A 158 -5.87 -20.32 29.03
CA ARG A 158 -6.02 -20.05 27.61
C ARG A 158 -4.68 -20.24 26.91
N LYS A 159 -4.72 -20.88 25.74
CA LYS A 159 -3.57 -21.04 24.86
C LYS A 159 -3.94 -20.62 23.45
N THR A 160 -3.20 -19.65 22.92
CA THR A 160 -3.31 -19.22 21.52
C THR A 160 -2.21 -19.87 20.70
N VAL A 161 -2.58 -20.51 19.59
CA VAL A 161 -1.65 -21.18 18.68
C VAL A 161 -1.84 -20.60 17.28
N ARG A 162 -0.76 -20.06 16.70
CA ARG A 162 -0.75 -19.59 15.31
C ARG A 162 -0.86 -20.78 14.36
N TRP A 163 -1.70 -20.65 13.34
CA TRP A 163 -1.95 -21.68 12.34
C TRP A 163 -1.31 -21.37 10.99
N CYS A 164 -1.26 -20.10 10.59
CA CYS A 164 -0.62 -19.65 9.36
C CYS A 164 0.11 -18.32 9.58
N GLU A 165 0.97 -17.96 8.64
CA GLU A 165 1.57 -16.63 8.56
C GLU A 165 0.56 -15.62 8.00
N PRO A 166 0.73 -14.31 8.29
CA PRO A 166 -0.07 -13.26 7.67
C PRO A 166 0.21 -13.14 6.17
N ILE A 167 -0.77 -12.62 5.43
CA ILE A 167 -0.65 -12.24 4.02
C ILE A 167 -0.95 -10.74 3.91
N GLU A 168 -0.11 -10.00 3.18
CA GLU A 168 -0.38 -8.59 2.87
C GLU A 168 -1.50 -8.47 1.84
N LEU A 169 -2.55 -7.73 2.19
CA LEU A 169 -3.63 -7.31 1.29
C LEU A 169 -3.40 -5.85 0.89
N TYR A 170 -3.23 -5.62 -0.42
CA TYR A 170 -3.10 -4.27 -0.97
C TYR A 170 -4.49 -3.71 -1.28
N VAL A 171 -4.88 -2.67 -0.54
CA VAL A 171 -6.13 -1.94 -0.75
C VAL A 171 -5.79 -0.61 -1.43
N ARG A 172 -6.03 -0.56 -2.73
CA ARG A 172 -5.78 0.61 -3.59
C ARG A 172 -6.81 1.70 -3.32
N PRO A 173 -6.48 2.99 -3.51
CA PRO A 173 -7.47 4.05 -3.49
C PRO A 173 -8.54 3.84 -4.56
N ARG A 174 -9.69 4.50 -4.39
CA ARG A 174 -10.71 4.57 -5.45
C ARG A 174 -10.12 5.33 -6.63
N MET A 175 -10.38 4.85 -7.85
CA MET A 175 -9.86 5.43 -9.08
C MET A 175 -11.01 5.84 -9.99
N ALA A 176 -10.87 6.99 -10.65
CA ALA A 176 -11.72 7.41 -11.75
C ALA A 176 -11.12 6.96 -13.08
N LEU A 177 -11.97 6.54 -14.02
CA LEU A 177 -11.54 6.20 -15.36
C LEU A 177 -11.38 7.48 -16.19
N LEU A 178 -10.12 7.84 -16.49
CA LEU A 178 -9.80 8.98 -17.36
C LEU A 178 -9.78 8.53 -18.83
N SER A 179 -10.21 9.40 -19.74
CA SER A 179 -10.20 9.14 -21.18
C SER A 179 -8.79 9.26 -21.75
N THR A 180 -8.06 10.31 -21.34
CA THR A 180 -6.68 10.59 -21.69
C THR A 180 -5.99 11.39 -20.58
N LEU A 181 -4.66 11.39 -20.54
CA LEU A 181 -3.86 12.25 -19.63
C LEU A 181 -3.83 13.73 -20.03
N GLY A 182 -4.79 14.16 -20.86
CA GLY A 182 -4.76 15.47 -21.48
C GLY A 182 -3.55 15.60 -22.39
N SER A 183 -2.95 14.52 -22.89
CA SER A 183 -2.00 14.59 -24.01
C SER A 183 -2.81 15.03 -25.23
N GLY A 184 -3.06 16.34 -25.30
CA GLY A 184 -3.33 17.02 -26.53
C GLY A 184 -2.19 16.60 -27.44
N GLN A 185 -2.43 15.55 -28.23
CA GLN A 185 -2.00 15.53 -29.59
C GLN A 185 -2.19 16.98 -30.02
N VAL A 186 -1.09 17.67 -30.32
CA VAL A 186 -1.13 18.62 -31.41
C VAL A 186 -1.52 17.77 -32.64
N ARG A 187 -2.77 17.35 -32.69
CA ARG A 187 -3.55 17.23 -33.89
C ARG A 187 -3.86 18.67 -34.20
N ASP A 188 -2.84 19.36 -34.70
CA ASP A 188 -3.11 20.46 -35.59
C ASP A 188 -4.08 19.90 -36.62
N LEU A 189 -5.22 20.56 -36.74
CA LEU A 189 -6.27 20.24 -37.71
C LEU A 189 -5.79 20.41 -39.17
N GLU A 190 -4.47 20.58 -39.38
CA GLU A 190 -3.77 20.67 -40.66
C GLU A 190 -2.70 19.57 -40.86
N GLY A 191 -2.53 18.62 -39.93
CA GLY A 191 -1.72 17.42 -40.19
C GLY A 191 -0.21 17.66 -40.32
N VAL A 192 0.32 18.73 -39.73
CA VAL A 192 1.77 18.99 -39.67
C VAL A 192 2.29 18.61 -38.27
N PRO A 193 3.18 17.60 -38.15
CA PRO A 193 3.87 17.37 -36.89
C PRO A 193 4.74 18.58 -36.57
N SER A 194 4.73 19.05 -35.32
CA SER A 194 5.65 20.10 -34.89
C SER A 194 7.09 19.56 -34.84
N ASP A 195 7.87 19.89 -35.86
CA ASP A 195 9.31 19.61 -36.00
C ASP A 195 10.16 20.48 -35.06
N ARG A 196 9.97 20.37 -33.75
CA ARG A 196 10.98 20.89 -32.80
C ARG A 196 12.15 19.91 -32.75
N VAL A 197 13.03 20.04 -33.74
CA VAL A 197 14.31 19.35 -33.85
C VAL A 197 15.24 19.84 -32.73
N SER A 198 15.49 19.00 -31.73
CA SER A 198 16.60 19.19 -30.79
C SER A 198 17.78 18.35 -31.27
N MET A 199 18.93 19.00 -31.45
CA MET A 199 20.20 18.37 -31.84
C MET A 199 20.91 17.78 -30.61
N SER A 200 20.24 16.90 -29.86
CA SER A 200 20.84 16.17 -28.76
C SER A 200 20.97 14.69 -29.13
N ASP A 201 22.19 14.19 -29.02
CA ASP A 201 22.58 12.79 -29.23
C ASP A 201 21.64 11.83 -28.51
N LEU A 202 21.05 10.87 -29.25
CA LEU A 202 21.01 9.42 -28.97
C LEU A 202 19.91 8.75 -29.83
N ALA A 203 20.33 7.79 -30.67
CA ALA A 203 19.58 6.87 -31.56
C ALA A 203 19.37 7.29 -33.04
N PHE A 204 20.21 6.71 -33.91
CA PHE A 204 20.18 6.84 -35.38
C PHE A 204 18.93 6.20 -35.98
N HIS A 205 18.14 6.95 -36.78
CA HIS A 205 16.91 6.44 -37.38
C HIS A 205 16.93 6.43 -38.92
N ALA A 206 17.35 7.51 -39.57
CA ALA A 206 17.38 7.59 -41.04
C ALA A 206 18.48 8.52 -41.57
N LEU A 207 18.78 8.42 -42.87
CA LEU A 207 19.63 9.38 -43.60
C LEU A 207 18.72 10.28 -44.44
N ARG A 208 18.85 11.60 -44.31
CA ARG A 208 18.17 12.58 -45.16
C ARG A 208 19.17 13.41 -45.97
N GLU A 209 18.70 14.03 -47.03
CA GLU A 209 19.49 14.99 -47.79
C GLU A 209 19.86 16.21 -46.92
N TYR A 210 21.09 16.68 -47.08
CA TYR A 210 21.64 17.85 -46.43
C TYR A 210 20.91 19.11 -46.90
N VAL A 211 20.52 19.96 -45.95
CA VAL A 211 19.97 21.28 -46.22
C VAL A 211 20.97 22.33 -45.72
N PRO A 212 21.21 23.42 -46.47
CA PRO A 212 22.05 24.52 -46.01
C PRO A 212 21.62 25.03 -44.63
N GLY A 213 22.49 24.87 -43.63
CA GLY A 213 22.20 25.16 -42.22
C GLY A 213 22.45 23.97 -41.29
N ASP A 214 22.52 22.75 -41.83
CA ASP A 214 22.86 21.55 -41.07
C ASP A 214 24.34 21.53 -40.65
N ASP A 215 24.61 21.05 -39.42
CA ASP A 215 25.98 20.86 -38.93
C ASP A 215 26.67 19.71 -39.69
N LEU A 216 27.79 20.03 -40.34
CA LEU A 216 28.61 19.10 -41.11
C LEU A 216 29.15 17.93 -40.27
N ARG A 217 29.17 18.04 -38.94
CA ARG A 217 29.57 16.96 -38.02
C ARG A 217 28.62 15.76 -38.06
N HIS A 218 27.36 15.99 -38.43
CA HIS A 218 26.34 14.94 -38.50
C HIS A 218 26.20 14.31 -39.89
N VAL A 219 27.06 14.71 -40.84
CA VAL A 219 27.13 14.11 -42.18
C VAL A 219 27.64 12.67 -42.09
N HIS A 220 26.89 11.74 -42.67
CA HIS A 220 27.31 10.35 -42.77
C HIS A 220 28.18 10.16 -44.02
N TRP A 221 29.46 10.56 -43.93
CA TRP A 221 30.41 10.59 -45.05
C TRP A 221 30.44 9.34 -45.93
N ARG A 222 30.34 8.15 -45.31
CA ARG A 222 30.36 6.88 -46.05
C ARG A 222 29.12 6.67 -46.94
N SER A 223 27.97 7.18 -46.53
CA SER A 223 26.74 7.08 -47.32
C SER A 223 26.68 8.21 -48.35
N SER A 224 27.10 9.41 -47.96
CA SER A 224 27.22 10.54 -48.88
C SER A 224 28.14 10.24 -50.06
N ALA A 225 29.28 9.58 -49.80
CA ALA A 225 30.23 9.18 -50.83
C ALA A 225 29.66 8.14 -51.83
N ARG A 226 28.65 7.36 -51.43
CA ARG A 226 28.00 6.37 -52.31
C ARG A 226 26.81 6.95 -53.07
N ALA A 227 26.07 7.86 -52.45
CA ALA A 227 24.88 8.48 -53.03
C ALA A 227 25.22 9.65 -53.97
N GLY A 228 26.39 10.27 -53.80
CA GLY A 228 26.80 11.45 -54.60
C GLY A 228 26.24 12.77 -54.07
N GLU A 229 25.44 12.72 -53.01
CA GLU A 229 24.84 13.86 -52.32
C GLU A 229 25.16 13.80 -50.82
N LEU A 230 25.17 14.95 -50.13
CA LEU A 230 25.44 14.99 -48.70
C LEU A 230 24.24 14.45 -47.93
N LEU A 231 24.43 13.34 -47.21
CA LEU A 231 23.42 12.75 -46.36
C LEU A 231 23.74 13.04 -44.88
N VAL A 232 22.76 13.58 -44.17
CA VAL A 232 22.83 13.90 -42.73
C VAL A 232 22.07 12.83 -41.94
N ARG A 233 22.63 12.41 -40.80
CA ARG A 233 21.94 11.52 -39.87
C ARG A 233 20.74 12.27 -39.28
N GLN A 234 19.53 11.75 -39.51
CA GLN A 234 18.32 12.20 -38.86
C GLN A 234 18.09 11.34 -37.61
N TYR A 235 18.09 12.00 -36.46
CA TYR A 235 17.73 11.41 -35.18
C TYR A 235 16.24 11.65 -34.96
N HIS A 236 15.47 10.57 -34.75
CA HIS A 236 14.13 10.69 -34.19
C HIS A 236 14.30 10.61 -32.69
N ASP A 237 13.86 11.64 -31.96
CA ASP A 237 13.66 11.49 -30.53
C ASP A 237 12.65 10.36 -30.35
N THR A 238 13.10 9.23 -29.78
CA THR A 238 12.19 8.17 -29.39
C THR A 238 11.43 8.77 -28.22
N ARG A 239 10.25 9.32 -28.51
CA ARG A 239 9.44 10.11 -27.58
C ARG A 239 9.60 9.57 -26.18
N ARG A 240 10.17 10.42 -25.32
CA ARG A 240 10.14 10.33 -23.87
C ARG A 240 8.69 10.15 -23.42
N ASN A 241 8.18 8.92 -23.37
CA ASN A 241 6.80 8.64 -22.99
C ASN A 241 6.78 8.31 -21.49
N HIS A 242 7.27 9.24 -20.66
CA HIS A 242 7.35 9.03 -19.22
C HIS A 242 6.46 10.04 -18.50
N ALA A 243 5.51 9.52 -17.71
CA ALA A 243 4.61 10.28 -16.87
C ALA A 243 5.05 10.17 -15.41
N THR A 244 5.33 11.30 -14.79
CA THR A 244 5.74 11.38 -13.38
C THR A 244 4.63 12.03 -12.57
N VAL A 245 4.19 11.36 -11.52
CA VAL A 245 3.21 11.86 -10.56
C VAL A 245 3.91 12.15 -9.24
N VAL A 246 3.85 13.39 -8.78
CA VAL A 246 4.36 13.84 -7.48
C VAL A 246 3.17 14.17 -6.61
N LEU A 247 2.97 13.38 -5.55
CA LEU A 247 1.92 13.62 -4.55
C LEU A 247 2.55 14.27 -3.31
N ASP A 248 2.09 15.46 -2.96
CA ASP A 248 2.55 16.18 -1.78
C ASP A 248 2.27 15.38 -0.50
N PRO A 249 3.28 14.91 0.24
CA PRO A 249 3.13 14.21 1.52
C PRO A 249 2.97 15.18 2.70
N THR A 250 3.06 16.50 2.50
CA THR A 250 3.11 17.49 3.58
C THR A 250 1.74 17.60 4.26
N PRO A 251 1.60 17.32 5.57
CA PRO A 251 0.31 17.40 6.25
C PRO A 251 -0.36 18.78 6.14
N GLY A 252 0.43 19.86 6.11
CA GLY A 252 -0.05 21.25 6.04
C GLY A 252 -0.65 21.67 4.70
N ALA A 253 -0.43 20.91 3.63
CA ALA A 253 -1.04 21.18 2.32
C ALA A 253 -2.55 20.86 2.30
N TYR A 254 -3.03 20.04 3.23
CA TYR A 254 -4.38 19.48 3.27
C TYR A 254 -5.16 19.97 4.50
N ARG A 255 -6.47 20.20 4.38
CA ARG A 255 -7.30 20.61 5.54
C ARG A 255 -7.65 19.44 6.46
N GLY A 256 -7.67 18.23 5.91
CA GLY A 256 -8.04 17.01 6.62
C GLY A 256 -7.65 15.76 5.85
N ASP A 257 -8.11 14.61 6.36
CA ASP A 257 -7.78 13.30 5.80
C ASP A 257 -8.48 13.08 4.45
N ASP A 258 -9.71 13.58 4.30
CA ASP A 258 -10.48 13.46 3.06
C ASP A 258 -9.81 14.18 1.88
N ASP A 259 -9.23 15.37 2.10
CA ASP A 259 -8.46 16.10 1.08
C ASP A 259 -7.27 15.28 0.57
N TYR A 260 -6.56 14.63 1.50
CA TYR A 260 -5.41 13.81 1.18
C TYR A 260 -5.82 12.52 0.46
N GLU A 261 -6.86 11.83 0.94
CA GLU A 261 -7.37 10.62 0.30
C GLU A 261 -7.94 10.89 -1.11
N LEU A 262 -8.52 12.07 -1.34
CA LEU A 262 -8.87 12.54 -2.68
C LEU A 262 -7.62 12.72 -3.55
N ALA A 263 -6.56 13.36 -3.04
CA ALA A 263 -5.29 13.52 -3.76
C ALA A 263 -4.63 12.19 -4.11
N VAL A 264 -4.66 11.21 -3.21
CA VAL A 264 -4.17 9.85 -3.48
C VAL A 264 -5.02 9.17 -4.56
N SER A 265 -6.35 9.32 -4.51
CA SER A 265 -7.28 8.79 -5.51
C SER A 265 -7.08 9.41 -6.90
N VAL A 266 -6.83 10.72 -6.96
CA VAL A 266 -6.47 11.44 -8.19
C VAL A 266 -5.14 10.92 -8.74
N SER A 267 -4.11 10.80 -7.88
CA SER A 267 -2.79 10.28 -8.27
C SER A 267 -2.87 8.86 -8.85
N ALA A 268 -3.62 7.96 -8.21
CA ALA A 268 -3.83 6.61 -8.71
C ALA A 268 -4.61 6.57 -10.03
N SER A 269 -5.58 7.48 -10.21
CA SER A 269 -6.32 7.62 -11.47
C SER A 269 -5.41 8.04 -12.62
N LEU A 270 -4.48 8.97 -12.37
CA LEU A 270 -3.46 9.40 -13.33
C LEU A 270 -2.51 8.26 -13.67
N VAL A 271 -2.00 7.53 -12.68
CA VAL A 271 -1.15 6.34 -12.89
C VAL A 271 -1.87 5.28 -13.73
N MET A 272 -3.15 5.01 -13.43
CA MET A 272 -3.94 4.05 -14.20
C MET A 272 -4.16 4.50 -15.65
N CYS A 273 -4.37 5.80 -15.87
CA CYS A 273 -4.48 6.37 -17.21
C CYS A 273 -3.15 6.29 -17.97
N ALA A 274 -2.05 6.71 -17.35
CA ALA A 274 -0.69 6.62 -17.89
C ALA A 274 -0.35 5.19 -18.34
N ALA A 275 -0.70 4.20 -17.52
CA ALA A 275 -0.50 2.80 -17.82
C ALA A 275 -1.30 2.31 -19.03
N ARG A 276 -2.54 2.82 -19.20
CA ARG A 276 -3.38 2.50 -20.37
C ARG A 276 -2.88 3.15 -21.66
N GLU A 277 -2.22 4.31 -21.55
CA GLU A 277 -1.59 5.02 -22.67
C GLU A 277 -0.13 4.60 -22.88
N GLU A 278 0.34 3.54 -22.22
CA GLU A 278 1.69 2.97 -22.37
C GLU A 278 2.82 3.96 -22.05
N TYR A 279 2.59 4.86 -21.08
CA TYR A 279 3.67 5.65 -20.48
C TYR A 279 4.48 4.80 -19.51
N ASP A 280 5.80 5.02 -19.48
CA ASP A 280 6.62 4.71 -18.32
C ASP A 280 6.18 5.62 -17.16
N ILE A 281 6.16 5.09 -15.94
CA ILE A 281 5.52 5.78 -14.82
C ILE A 281 6.49 5.89 -13.65
N SER A 282 6.55 7.10 -13.09
CA SER A 282 7.13 7.35 -11.77
C SER A 282 6.09 7.92 -10.83
N LEU A 283 6.14 7.48 -9.57
CA LEU A 283 5.36 8.05 -8.48
C LEU A 283 6.31 8.43 -7.36
N LEU A 284 6.23 9.67 -6.90
CA LEU A 284 6.95 10.15 -5.72
C LEU A 284 5.97 10.75 -4.71
N SER A 285 6.13 10.36 -3.45
CA SER A 285 5.47 10.99 -2.31
C SER A 285 6.32 10.77 -1.06
N GLY A 286 7.09 11.78 -0.66
CA GLY A 286 8.02 11.68 0.46
C GLY A 286 9.01 10.52 0.29
N THR A 287 9.00 9.56 1.22
CA THR A 287 9.87 8.38 1.17
C THR A 287 9.45 7.32 0.14
N GLU A 288 8.21 7.33 -0.33
CA GLU A 288 7.74 6.38 -1.35
C GLU A 288 8.12 6.93 -2.72
N GLN A 289 9.19 6.38 -3.30
CA GLN A 289 9.76 6.81 -4.58
C GLN A 289 9.94 5.59 -5.48
N ILE A 290 9.15 5.54 -6.55
CA ILE A 290 9.13 4.42 -7.48
C ILE A 290 9.24 4.95 -8.90
N THR A 291 10.10 4.34 -9.70
CA THR A 291 10.40 4.76 -11.07
C THR A 291 10.60 3.55 -11.96
N SER A 292 10.05 3.60 -13.18
CA SER A 292 10.27 2.61 -14.24
C SER A 292 9.95 1.17 -13.82
N VAL A 293 8.88 0.99 -13.06
CA VAL A 293 8.33 -0.32 -12.71
C VAL A 293 6.99 -0.55 -13.40
N PRO A 294 6.52 -1.80 -13.53
CA PRO A 294 5.20 -2.07 -14.09
C PRO A 294 4.11 -1.30 -13.34
N ALA A 295 3.11 -0.79 -14.06
CA ALA A 295 2.01 0.00 -13.51
C ALA A 295 1.34 -0.62 -12.28
N GLY A 296 1.24 -1.95 -12.22
CA GLY A 296 0.71 -2.66 -11.06
C GLY A 296 1.49 -2.40 -9.77
N ALA A 297 2.82 -2.28 -9.84
CA ALA A 297 3.66 -1.97 -8.70
C ALA A 297 3.56 -0.49 -8.29
N VAL A 298 3.42 0.43 -9.26
CA VAL A 298 3.15 1.85 -8.97
C VAL A 298 1.79 2.01 -8.29
N LEU A 299 0.76 1.31 -8.76
CA LEU A 299 -0.56 1.28 -8.12
C LEU A 299 -0.51 0.64 -6.73
N ASP A 300 0.25 -0.43 -6.53
CA ASP A 300 0.44 -1.04 -5.20
C ASP A 300 1.17 -0.07 -4.24
N ALA A 301 2.04 0.80 -4.75
CA ALA A 301 2.71 1.84 -3.95
C ALA A 301 1.78 2.96 -3.49
N THR A 302 0.71 3.26 -4.22
CA THR A 302 -0.35 4.16 -3.74
C THR A 302 -1.05 3.63 -2.48
N CYS A 303 -0.87 2.35 -2.11
CA CYS A 303 -1.32 1.79 -0.85
C CYS A 303 -0.40 2.16 0.33
N ARG A 304 0.86 2.55 0.05
CA ARG A 304 1.88 2.86 1.08
C ARG A 304 2.09 4.36 1.30
N VAL A 305 1.67 5.22 0.35
CA VAL A 305 1.79 6.67 0.50
C VAL A 305 1.00 7.16 1.72
N GLN A 306 1.65 7.98 2.54
CA GLN A 306 1.09 8.60 3.75
C GLN A 306 1.60 10.02 3.87
N ARG A 307 0.86 10.86 4.59
CA ARG A 307 1.35 12.18 4.99
C ARG A 307 2.55 12.02 5.92
N GLN A 308 3.60 12.81 5.70
CA GLN A 308 4.86 12.74 6.42
C GLN A 308 5.16 14.09 7.08
N PRO A 309 4.99 14.21 8.41
CA PRO A 309 5.42 15.41 9.13
C PRO A 309 6.92 15.63 8.97
N GLY A 310 7.31 16.81 8.50
CA GLY A 310 8.72 17.15 8.24
C GLY A 310 9.27 16.62 6.92
N ALA A 311 8.40 16.26 5.96
CA ALA A 311 8.81 15.98 4.60
C ALA A 311 9.54 17.18 3.96
N ASP A 312 10.35 16.89 2.96
CA ASP A 312 10.99 17.92 2.15
C ASP A 312 9.92 18.79 1.45
N PRO A 313 10.19 20.09 1.23
CA PRO A 313 9.29 20.97 0.50
C PRO A 313 8.88 20.41 -0.87
N LEU A 314 7.69 20.76 -1.34
CA LEU A 314 7.16 20.30 -2.64
C LEU A 314 8.15 20.52 -3.79
N ALA A 315 8.84 21.67 -3.81
CA ALA A 315 9.84 21.98 -4.83
C ALA A 315 11.02 21.00 -4.85
N SER A 316 11.49 20.56 -3.68
CA SER A 316 12.55 19.55 -3.57
C SER A 316 12.07 18.19 -4.07
N GLN A 317 10.81 17.83 -3.79
CA GLN A 317 10.24 16.58 -4.26
C GLN A 317 10.04 16.56 -5.78
N VAL A 318 9.57 17.67 -6.37
CA VAL A 318 9.51 17.83 -7.83
C VAL A 318 10.90 17.75 -8.45
N HIS A 319 11.88 18.43 -7.86
CA HIS A 319 13.27 18.33 -8.32
C HIS A 319 13.78 16.89 -8.29
N GLN A 320 13.57 16.19 -7.17
CA GLN A 320 13.99 14.80 -7.00
C GLN A 320 13.29 13.87 -7.99
N ALA A 321 12.00 14.10 -8.26
CA ALA A 321 11.23 13.35 -9.25
C ALA A 321 11.85 13.45 -10.64
N LEU A 322 12.24 14.67 -11.06
CA LEU A 322 12.87 14.92 -12.35
C LEU A 322 14.31 14.40 -12.42
N VAL A 323 15.02 14.33 -11.29
CA VAL A 323 16.34 13.69 -11.22
C VAL A 323 16.24 12.17 -11.36
N LEU A 324 15.24 11.55 -10.72
CA LEU A 324 15.02 10.10 -10.79
C LEU A 324 14.44 9.67 -12.14
N ALA A 325 13.60 10.51 -12.75
CA ALA A 325 12.97 10.28 -14.05
C ALA A 325 13.32 11.43 -15.02
N PRO A 326 14.55 11.48 -15.56
CA PRO A 326 15.00 12.57 -16.44
C PRO A 326 14.28 12.61 -17.79
N ASP A 327 13.63 11.50 -18.17
CA ASP A 327 12.84 11.39 -19.40
C ASP A 327 11.37 11.78 -19.19
N THR A 328 11.02 12.44 -18.09
CA THR A 328 9.65 12.92 -17.84
C THR A 328 9.20 13.90 -18.93
N SER A 329 8.15 13.57 -19.67
CA SER A 329 7.47 14.50 -20.60
C SER A 329 6.18 15.07 -20.03
N LEU A 330 5.50 14.31 -19.15
CA LEU A 330 4.31 14.72 -18.42
C LEU A 330 4.57 14.68 -16.92
N LEU A 331 4.50 15.82 -16.26
CA LEU A 331 4.62 15.95 -14.81
C LEU A 331 3.25 16.33 -14.21
N PHE A 332 2.74 15.49 -13.33
CA PHE A 332 1.56 15.79 -12.53
C PHE A 332 1.97 16.09 -11.11
N VAL A 333 1.62 17.28 -10.61
CA VAL A 333 1.85 17.65 -9.20
C VAL A 333 0.51 17.66 -8.49
N VAL A 334 0.30 16.75 -7.55
CA VAL A 334 -0.95 16.62 -6.80
C VAL A 334 -0.73 17.13 -5.38
N THR A 335 -1.47 18.17 -4.99
CA THR A 335 -1.41 18.78 -3.65
C THR A 335 -2.82 19.13 -3.14
N GLY A 336 -2.92 19.63 -1.91
CA GLY A 336 -4.16 20.07 -1.31
C GLY A 336 -4.53 21.53 -1.60
N GLY A 337 -5.59 22.00 -0.93
CA GLY A 337 -6.22 23.30 -1.19
C GLY A 337 -5.78 24.46 -0.31
N VAL A 338 -4.85 24.27 0.63
CA VAL A 338 -4.52 25.27 1.64
C VAL A 338 -3.77 26.46 1.01
N ALA A 339 -4.24 27.69 1.27
CA ALA A 339 -3.81 28.90 0.57
C ALA A 339 -2.33 29.30 0.82
N ASP A 340 -1.76 28.89 1.97
CA ASP A 340 -0.35 29.15 2.32
C ASP A 340 0.65 28.36 1.44
N ASP A 341 0.16 27.40 0.63
CA ASP A 341 0.99 26.54 -0.22
C ASP A 341 1.22 27.11 -1.63
N LEU A 342 0.64 28.29 -1.96
CA LEU A 342 0.82 28.91 -3.28
C LEU A 342 2.27 29.29 -3.58
N ASP A 343 3.03 29.73 -2.57
CA ASP A 343 4.44 30.07 -2.70
C ASP A 343 5.30 28.81 -2.91
N ALA A 344 4.98 27.72 -2.19
CA ALA A 344 5.64 26.44 -2.36
C ALA A 344 5.35 25.82 -3.72
N LEU A 345 4.11 25.95 -4.21
CA LEU A 345 3.73 25.57 -5.56
C LEU A 345 4.49 26.38 -6.62
N ALA A 346 4.55 27.70 -6.46
CA ALA A 346 5.32 28.56 -7.37
C ALA A 346 6.81 28.17 -7.40
N ALA A 347 7.40 27.90 -6.24
CA ALA A 347 8.77 27.41 -6.14
C ALA A 347 8.97 26.05 -6.83
N ALA A 348 7.99 25.14 -6.73
CA ALA A 348 8.05 23.84 -7.40
C ALA A 348 7.97 23.96 -8.92
N LEU A 349 7.10 24.84 -9.42
CA LEU A 349 6.93 25.09 -10.86
C LEU A 349 8.17 25.72 -11.51
N LEU A 350 8.95 26.53 -10.76
CA LEU A 350 10.20 27.12 -11.26
C LEU A 350 11.29 26.09 -11.56
N VAL A 351 11.21 24.89 -10.98
CA VAL A 351 12.19 23.82 -11.20
C VAL A 351 11.87 22.98 -12.44
N VAL A 352 10.63 23.09 -12.96
CA VAL A 352 10.16 22.28 -14.09
C VAL A 352 10.86 22.71 -15.39
N PRO A 353 11.49 21.77 -16.12
CA PRO A 353 12.08 22.04 -17.43
C PRO A 353 11.04 22.56 -18.44
N ALA A 354 11.45 23.45 -19.33
CA ALA A 354 10.56 24.09 -20.30
C ALA A 354 9.95 23.12 -21.34
N ASP A 355 10.54 21.94 -21.52
CA ASP A 355 10.09 20.85 -22.39
C ASP A 355 9.17 19.85 -21.69
N THR A 356 9.01 19.95 -20.36
CA THR A 356 8.10 19.11 -19.58
C THR A 356 6.74 19.79 -19.45
N ARG A 357 5.66 19.14 -19.89
CA ARG A 357 4.31 19.64 -19.59
C ARG A 357 4.01 19.34 -18.13
N CYS A 358 3.74 20.39 -17.35
CA CYS A 358 3.32 20.25 -15.96
C CYS A 358 1.85 20.65 -15.76
N VAL A 359 1.11 19.75 -15.10
CA VAL A 359 -0.28 19.96 -14.68
C VAL A 359 -0.34 19.79 -13.16
N VAL A 360 -0.89 20.80 -12.47
CA VAL A 360 -1.06 20.80 -11.03
C VAL A 360 -2.50 20.44 -10.71
N LEU A 361 -2.72 19.44 -9.86
CA LEU A 361 -4.04 19.06 -9.38
C LEU A 361 -4.17 19.38 -7.89
N ARG A 362 -5.04 20.34 -7.57
CA ARG A 362 -5.39 20.72 -6.20
C ARG A 362 -6.63 19.95 -5.78
N SER A 363 -6.48 19.08 -4.78
CA SER A 363 -7.57 18.25 -4.26
C SER A 363 -8.25 19.00 -3.13
N VAL A 364 -9.48 19.44 -3.38
CA VAL A 364 -10.24 20.26 -2.42
C VAL A 364 -11.69 19.77 -2.33
N PRO A 365 -11.97 18.77 -1.49
CA PRO A 365 -13.31 18.23 -1.29
C PRO A 365 -14.39 19.31 -1.14
N GLY A 366 -15.40 19.29 -2.02
CA GLY A 366 -16.55 20.18 -1.98
C GLY A 366 -16.37 21.55 -2.64
N GLU A 367 -15.21 21.87 -3.19
CA GLU A 367 -15.00 23.08 -4.02
C GLU A 367 -15.42 22.81 -5.47
N GLU A 368 -15.92 23.82 -6.19
CA GLU A 368 -16.29 23.64 -7.61
C GLU A 368 -15.04 23.40 -8.47
N PRO A 369 -15.10 22.46 -9.43
CA PRO A 369 -13.98 22.18 -10.29
C PRO A 369 -13.65 23.40 -11.15
N SER A 370 -12.36 23.75 -11.21
CA SER A 370 -11.88 24.90 -11.97
C SER A 370 -10.56 24.60 -12.64
N VAL A 371 -10.35 25.20 -13.81
CA VAL A 371 -9.09 25.14 -14.57
C VAL A 371 -8.57 26.56 -14.72
N LEU A 372 -7.39 26.81 -14.15
CA LEU A 372 -6.71 28.10 -14.21
C LEU A 372 -5.33 27.93 -14.82
N ARG A 373 -4.86 28.93 -15.55
CA ARG A 373 -3.46 28.99 -15.98
C ARG A 373 -2.68 29.93 -15.07
N GLN A 374 -1.67 29.41 -14.40
CA GLN A 374 -0.81 30.15 -13.48
C GLN A 374 0.66 29.89 -13.86
N HIS A 375 1.44 30.95 -14.06
CA HIS A 375 2.85 30.87 -14.48
C HIS A 375 3.10 29.99 -15.73
N GLY A 376 2.15 29.92 -16.66
CA GLY A 376 2.26 29.07 -17.86
C GLY A 376 1.92 27.59 -17.65
N HIS A 377 1.64 27.19 -16.40
CA HIS A 377 1.20 25.85 -16.04
C HIS A 377 -0.30 25.82 -15.80
N GLU A 378 -0.86 24.63 -15.98
CA GLU A 378 -2.28 24.38 -15.77
C GLU A 378 -2.51 23.94 -14.33
N VAL A 379 -3.39 24.65 -13.62
CA VAL A 379 -3.78 24.38 -12.24
C VAL A 379 -5.25 24.01 -12.22
N ILE A 380 -5.52 22.80 -11.77
CA ILE A 380 -6.83 22.17 -11.82
C ILE A 380 -7.29 21.89 -10.40
N THR A 381 -8.40 22.47 -10.00
CA THR A 381 -9.03 22.18 -8.70
C THR A 381 -10.05 21.05 -8.89
N VAL A 382 -9.96 20.02 -8.04
CA VAL A 382 -10.81 18.83 -8.06
C VAL A 382 -11.62 18.78 -6.76
N GLY A 383 -12.94 18.93 -6.89
CA GLY A 383 -13.90 18.90 -5.78
C GLY A 383 -14.33 17.48 -5.38
N SER A 384 -14.45 16.60 -6.37
CA SER A 384 -14.76 15.19 -6.16
C SER A 384 -14.08 14.29 -7.19
N LEU A 385 -13.87 13.02 -6.83
CA LEU A 385 -13.25 12.04 -7.74
C LEU A 385 -14.08 11.81 -9.01
N ALA A 386 -15.40 11.98 -8.95
CA ALA A 386 -16.31 11.80 -10.08
C ALA A 386 -16.17 12.91 -11.14
N GLU A 387 -15.72 14.10 -10.75
CA GLU A 387 -15.52 15.23 -11.66
C GLU A 387 -14.20 15.14 -12.43
N LEU A 388 -13.20 14.42 -11.89
CA LEU A 388 -11.86 14.35 -12.45
C LEU A 388 -11.82 14.04 -13.96
N PRO A 389 -12.58 13.07 -14.51
CA PRO A 389 -12.58 12.81 -15.95
C PRO A 389 -13.07 13.99 -16.79
N GLY A 390 -14.06 14.75 -16.29
CA GLY A 390 -14.60 15.92 -16.98
C GLY A 390 -13.61 17.08 -17.00
N VAL A 391 -12.90 17.30 -15.89
CA VAL A 391 -11.94 18.40 -15.80
C VAL A 391 -10.67 18.10 -16.60
N MET A 392 -10.19 16.85 -16.58
CA MET A 392 -9.06 16.39 -17.40
C MET A 392 -9.34 16.38 -18.90
N ALA A 393 -10.61 16.32 -19.30
CA ALA A 393 -10.99 16.42 -20.71
C ALA A 393 -11.11 17.88 -21.20
N ALA A 394 -11.27 18.83 -20.27
CA ALA A 394 -11.36 20.26 -20.57
C ALA A 394 -9.99 20.96 -20.65
N SER A 395 -8.97 20.34 -20.06
CA SER A 395 -7.54 20.70 -20.08
C SER A 395 -6.79 20.14 -21.30
#